data_AF-A0A1I0FW79-F1
#
_entry.id   AF-A0A1I0FW79-F1
#
_cell.length_a   1.000
_cell.length_b   1.000
_cell.length_c   1.000
_cell.angle_alpha   90.00
_cell.angle_beta   90.00
_cell.angle_gamma   90.00
#
_symmetry.space_group_name_H-M   'P 1'
#
loop_
_entity.id
_entity.type
_entity.pdbx_description
1 polymer ?
#
loop_
_entity_poly.entity_id
_entity_poly.type
_entity_poly.pdbx_seq_one_letter_code
_entity_poly.pdbx_strand_id
1 'polypeptide(L)'
;MLNFLKQKLTPLTYQEVVAGLTELGFEMLPKKATGHEQWRKVDENTKFLVTVSKHSSPFSKVLIQSIAKQAGLKSREFHALCKKQITLIELKNLSEN
;
A
#
# COMPACT_ATOMS: atom_id res chain seq x y z
N MET A 1 11.45 15.99 12.50
CA MET A 1 10.00 15.74 12.49
C MET A 1 9.59 15.39 11.06
N LEU A 2 8.99 14.22 10.84
CA LEU A 2 8.91 13.53 9.54
C LEU A 2 8.13 14.36 8.49
N ASN A 3 8.84 14.98 7.55
CA ASN A 3 8.30 15.98 6.61
C ASN A 3 7.53 15.37 5.41
N PHE A 4 7.49 14.03 5.29
CA PHE A 4 6.81 13.35 4.17
C PHE A 4 5.29 13.32 4.29
N LEU A 5 4.71 13.43 5.49
CA LEU A 5 3.25 13.48 5.67
C LEU A 5 2.62 14.72 5.02
N LYS A 6 3.41 15.74 4.68
CA LYS A 6 2.96 16.93 3.95
C LYS A 6 2.99 16.77 2.42
N GLN A 7 3.64 15.73 1.89
CA GLN A 7 3.79 15.55 0.44
C GLN A 7 2.47 15.23 -0.25
N LYS A 8 2.33 15.73 -1.48
CA LYS A 8 1.19 15.41 -2.35
C LYS A 8 1.32 13.97 -2.83
N LEU A 9 0.19 13.27 -2.91
CA LEU A 9 0.13 11.95 -3.53
C LEU A 9 0.46 12.08 -5.02
N THR A 10 1.65 11.63 -5.40
CA THR A 10 2.08 11.49 -6.79
C THR A 10 1.70 10.10 -7.31
N PRO A 11 1.57 9.91 -8.64
CA PRO A 11 1.30 8.60 -9.19
C PRO A 11 2.34 7.57 -8.74
N LEU A 12 1.86 6.36 -8.40
CA LEU A 12 2.70 5.23 -8.04
C LEU A 12 2.77 4.25 -9.20
N THR A 13 3.93 3.66 -9.42
CA THR A 13 4.07 2.55 -10.36
C THR A 13 3.60 1.25 -9.71
N TYR A 14 3.33 0.25 -10.54
CA TYR A 14 3.09 -1.12 -10.07
C TYR A 14 4.19 -1.65 -9.16
N GLN A 15 5.46 -1.44 -9.50
CA GLN A 15 6.58 -1.92 -8.69
C GLN A 15 6.62 -1.28 -7.30
N GLU A 16 6.30 0.01 -7.20
CA GLU A 16 6.26 0.75 -5.93
C GLU A 16 5.13 0.24 -5.02
N VAL A 17 3.94 0.02 -5.58
CA VAL A 17 2.79 -0.54 -4.84
C VAL A 17 3.08 -1.94 -4.34
N VAL A 18 3.63 -2.80 -5.21
CA VAL A 18 3.99 -4.18 -4.83
C VAL A 18 5.08 -4.19 -3.76
N ALA A 19 6.09 -3.33 -3.87
CA ALA A 19 7.13 -3.20 -2.86
C ALA A 19 6.54 -2.79 -1.50
N GLY A 20 5.66 -1.78 -1.47
CA GLY A 20 4.99 -1.33 -0.25
C GLY A 20 4.09 -2.41 0.36
N LEU A 21 3.32 -3.14 -0.45
CA LEU A 21 2.49 -4.25 0.02
C LEU A 21 3.34 -5.40 0.58
N THR A 22 4.44 -5.75 -0.07
CA THR A 22 5.36 -6.78 0.39
C THR A 22 6.00 -6.39 1.72
N GLU A 23 6.44 -5.13 1.87
CA GLU A 23 6.99 -4.62 3.13
C GLU A 23 5.94 -4.65 4.26
N LEU A 24 4.67 -4.42 3.95
CA LEU A 24 3.56 -4.56 4.90
C LEU A 24 3.24 -6.02 5.26
N GLY A 25 3.88 -7.00 4.63
CA GLY A 25 3.63 -8.42 4.85
C GLY A 25 2.40 -8.96 4.10
N PHE A 26 1.96 -8.30 3.01
CA PHE A 26 0.95 -8.88 2.14
C PHE A 26 1.54 -9.96 1.23
N GLU A 27 0.78 -11.03 1.04
CA GLU A 27 1.08 -12.11 0.12
C GLU A 27 0.19 -12.03 -1.12
N MET A 28 0.77 -12.21 -2.30
CA MET A 28 0.01 -12.32 -3.54
C MET A 28 -0.73 -13.66 -3.59
N LEU A 29 -2.03 -13.60 -3.87
CA LEU A 29 -2.86 -14.77 -4.13
C LEU A 29 -2.68 -15.28 -5.57
N PRO A 30 -2.86 -16.59 -5.81
CA PRO A 30 -2.83 -17.14 -7.16
C PRO A 30 -3.88 -16.46 -8.05
N LYS A 31 -3.45 -16.07 -9.26
CA LYS A 31 -4.24 -15.27 -10.20
C LYS A 31 -5.43 -16.08 -10.71
N LYS A 32 -6.65 -15.55 -10.56
CA LYS A 32 -7.86 -16.10 -11.20
C LYS A 32 -8.18 -15.30 -12.46
N ALA A 33 -7.73 -15.80 -13.62
CA ALA A 33 -8.11 -15.50 -15.02
C ALA A 33 -8.13 -14.02 -15.52
N THR A 34 -8.39 -13.04 -14.67
CA THR A 34 -8.51 -11.62 -14.98
C THR A 34 -7.26 -10.90 -14.47
N GLY A 35 -6.78 -9.88 -15.17
CA GLY A 35 -5.52 -9.16 -14.87
C GLY A 35 -5.48 -8.39 -13.54
N HIS A 36 -6.40 -8.67 -12.62
CA HIS A 36 -6.43 -8.14 -11.26
C HIS A 36 -5.73 -9.11 -10.32
N GLU A 37 -4.75 -8.59 -9.60
CA GLU A 37 -4.03 -9.34 -8.59
C GLU A 37 -4.64 -9.05 -7.22
N GLN A 38 -4.79 -10.09 -6.42
CA GLN A 38 -5.28 -9.97 -5.06
C GLN A 38 -4.13 -10.22 -4.10
N TRP A 39 -4.00 -9.36 -3.10
CA TRP A 39 -2.97 -9.39 -2.08
C TRP A 39 -3.66 -9.52 -0.73
N ARG A 40 -3.31 -10.52 0.06
CA ARG A 40 -3.91 -10.74 1.39
C ARG A 40 -2.89 -10.50 2.50
N LYS A 41 -3.35 -10.01 3.64
CA LYS A 41 -2.61 -10.03 4.90
C LYS A 41 -3.54 -10.54 5.99
N VAL A 42 -3.06 -11.46 6.81
CA VAL A 42 -3.80 -12.00 7.95
C VAL A 42 -3.05 -11.59 9.20
N ASP A 43 -3.66 -10.70 9.99
CA ASP A 43 -3.25 -10.39 11.35
C ASP A 43 -4.16 -11.17 12.33
N GLU A 44 -3.79 -11.21 13.62
CA GLU A 44 -4.47 -12.02 14.64
C GLU A 44 -6.00 -11.81 14.68
N ASN A 45 -6.47 -10.58 14.44
CA ASN A 45 -7.88 -10.21 14.53
C ASN A 45 -8.48 -9.70 13.20
N THR A 46 -7.67 -9.48 12.17
CA THR A 46 -8.12 -8.79 10.95
C THR A 46 -7.54 -9.43 9.69
N LYS A 47 -8.38 -9.57 8.66
CA LYS A 47 -7.97 -9.99 7.32
C LYS A 47 -8.08 -8.81 6.37
N PHE A 48 -6.98 -8.46 5.72
CA PHE A 48 -6.93 -7.42 4.70
C PHE A 48 -6.86 -8.09 3.32
N LEU A 49 -7.60 -7.52 2.37
CA LEU A 49 -7.59 -7.94 0.98
C LEU A 49 -7.46 -6.69 0.10
N VAL A 50 -6.35 -6.60 -0.62
CA VAL A 50 -6.03 -5.50 -1.53
C VAL A 50 -6.12 -6.02 -2.95
N THR A 51 -6.79 -5.27 -3.83
CA THR A 51 -6.86 -5.59 -5.26
C THR A 51 -6.04 -4.59 -6.06
N VAL A 52 -5.06 -5.09 -6.83
CA VAL A 52 -4.16 -4.30 -7.66
C VAL A 52 -4.37 -4.66 -9.13
N SER A 53 -4.65 -3.64 -9.96
CA SER A 53 -4.76 -3.79 -11.41
C SER A 53 -3.47 -3.29 -12.07
N LYS A 54 -2.67 -4.20 -12.64
CA LYS A 54 -1.40 -3.81 -13.31
C LYS A 54 -1.64 -2.85 -14.49
N HIS A 55 -2.77 -3.00 -15.19
CA HIS A 55 -3.15 -2.14 -16.32
C HIS A 55 -3.50 -0.71 -15.91
N SER A 56 -3.76 -0.48 -14.62
CA SER A 56 -4.04 0.86 -14.08
C SER A 56 -2.77 1.59 -13.61
N SER A 57 -1.59 1.01 -13.84
CA SER A 57 -0.31 1.67 -13.59
C SER A 57 0.01 2.69 -14.70
N PRO A 58 0.45 3.90 -14.36
CA PRO A 58 0.67 4.43 -13.02
C PRO A 58 -0.65 4.76 -12.29
N PHE A 59 -0.74 4.40 -11.02
CA PHE A 59 -1.95 4.56 -10.21
C PHE A 59 -2.23 6.02 -9.91
N SER A 60 -3.46 6.46 -10.18
CA SER A 60 -3.92 7.79 -9.83
C SER A 60 -4.07 7.96 -8.31
N LYS A 61 -4.16 9.21 -7.85
CA LYS A 61 -4.39 9.54 -6.43
C LYS A 61 -5.59 8.78 -5.83
N VAL A 62 -6.68 8.66 -6.58
CA VAL A 62 -7.91 7.98 -6.12
C VAL A 62 -7.67 6.48 -5.94
N LEU A 63 -6.94 5.86 -6.87
CA LEU A 63 -6.56 4.44 -6.76
C LEU A 63 -5.63 4.21 -5.58
N ILE A 64 -4.64 5.08 -5.36
CA ILE A 64 -3.74 5.01 -4.20
C ILE A 64 -4.54 5.10 -2.89
N GLN A 65 -5.51 6.02 -2.81
CA GLN A 65 -6.39 6.16 -1.64
C GLN A 65 -7.22 4.89 -1.40
N SER A 66 -7.77 4.29 -2.46
CA SER A 66 -8.53 3.05 -2.39
C SER A 66 -7.67 1.88 -1.89
N ILE A 67 -6.47 1.72 -2.46
CA ILE A 67 -5.51 0.67 -2.06
C ILE A 67 -5.09 0.84 -0.60
N ALA A 68 -4.71 2.05 -0.19
CA ALA A 68 -4.32 2.32 1.19
C ALA A 68 -5.45 2.01 2.18
N LYS A 69 -6.69 2.35 1.83
CA LYS A 69 -7.88 2.02 2.63
C LYS A 69 -8.06 0.51 2.77
N GLN A 70 -7.90 -0.26 1.68
CA GLN A 70 -7.95 -1.73 1.71
C GLN A 70 -6.82 -2.33 2.56
N ALA A 71 -5.65 -1.68 2.60
CA ALA A 71 -4.50 -2.07 3.41
C ALA A 71 -4.59 -1.60 4.88
N GLY A 72 -5.63 -0.85 5.27
CA GLY A 72 -5.81 -0.35 6.63
C GLY A 72 -4.92 0.85 7.00
N LEU A 73 -4.32 1.54 6.03
CA LEU A 73 -3.41 2.67 6.25
C LEU A 73 -3.99 3.98 5.73
N LYS A 74 -3.49 5.12 6.23
CA LYS A 74 -3.78 6.40 5.59
C LYS A 74 -3.05 6.48 4.25
N SER A 75 -3.67 7.14 3.28
CA SER A 75 -3.14 7.19 1.90
C SER A 75 -1.73 7.78 1.79
N ARG A 76 -1.36 8.70 2.69
CA ARG A 76 -0.02 9.31 2.72
C ARG A 76 1.03 8.40 3.33
N GLU A 77 0.66 7.66 4.37
CA GLU A 77 1.52 6.66 5.02
C GLU A 77 1.86 5.54 4.02
N PHE A 78 0.83 5.00 3.36
CA PHE A 78 1.01 4.00 2.30
C PHE A 78 1.87 4.51 1.15
N HIS A 79 1.63 5.75 0.70
CA HIS A 79 2.40 6.35 -0.39
C HIS A 79 3.87 6.56 -0.03
N ALA A 80 4.15 7.08 1.17
CA ALA A 80 5.52 7.25 1.66
C ALA A 80 6.27 5.91 1.75
N LEU A 81 5.58 4.85 2.21
CA LEU A 81 6.14 3.50 2.26
C LEU A 81 6.47 2.98 0.85
N CYS A 82 5.53 3.12 -0.10
CA CYS A 82 5.75 2.71 -1.50
C CYS A 82 6.93 3.46 -2.16
N LYS A 83 7.15 4.72 -1.78
CA LYS A 83 8.29 5.53 -2.24
C LYS A 83 9.57 5.31 -1.42
N LYS A 84 9.58 4.42 -0.43
CA LYS A 84 10.69 4.17 0.50
C LYS A 84 11.16 5.43 1.25
N GLN A 85 10.23 6.36 1.51
CA GLN A 85 10.49 7.57 2.29
C GLN A 85 10.43 7.32 3.79
N ILE A 86 9.82 6.20 4.19
CA ILE A 86 9.64 5.72 5.56
C ILE A 86 9.76 4.20 5.55
N THR A 87 10.27 3.63 6.63
CA THR A 87 10.28 2.18 6.87
C THR A 87 9.01 1.73 7.61
N LEU A 88 8.68 0.44 7.54
CA LEU A 88 7.59 -0.13 8.34
C LEU A 88 7.74 0.14 9.85
N ILE A 89 8.95 0.10 10.39
CA ILE A 89 9.23 0.29 11.82
C ILE A 89 8.85 1.72 12.23
N GLU A 90 9.30 2.71 11.46
CA GLU A 90 8.95 4.10 11.70
C GLU A 90 7.44 4.33 11.57
N LEU A 91 6.77 3.65 10.63
CA LEU A 91 5.32 3.76 10.46
C LEU A 91 4.56 3.26 11.70
N LYS A 92 4.97 2.13 12.27
CA LYS A 92 4.34 1.56 13.49
C LYS A 92 4.52 2.48 14.70
N ASN A 93 5.72 3.06 14.85
CA ASN A 93 6.01 4.00 15.93
C ASN A 93 5.16 5.29 15.86
N LEU A 94 4.65 5.65 14.67
CA LEU A 94 3.71 6.77 14.49
C LEU A 94 2.27 6.44 14.87
N SER A 95 1.87 5.17 14.83
CA SER A 95 0.51 4.75 15.21
C SER A 95 0.34 4.51 16.71
N GLU A 96 1.44 4.39 17.45
CA GLU A 96 1.47 4.13 18.89
C GLU A 96 1.58 5.40 19.76
N ASN A 97 1.69 6.59 19.15
CA ASN A 97 1.63 7.90 19.80
C ASN A 97 0.39 8.69 19.36
#